data_AF-A0A0K2JJK9-F1
#
_entry.id   AF-A0A0K2JJK9-F1
#
_cell.length_a   1.000
_cell.length_b   1.000
_cell.length_c   1.000
_cell.angle_alpha   90.00
_cell.angle_beta   90.00
_cell.angle_gamma   90.00
#
_symmetry.space_group_name_H-M   'P 1'
#
loop_
_entity.id
_entity.type
_entity.pdbx_description
1 polymer ?
#
loop_
_entity_poly.entity_id
_entity_poly.type
_entity_poly.pdbx_seq_one_letter_code
_entity_poly.pdbx_strand_id
1 'polypeptide(L)' 'MQALIFQGKKKIEWTETNEPIIKKTTDIIVKIEEFNFSHAYYRPYSGHDNSVVPNTIMGY' A
#
# COMPACT_ATOMS: atom_id res chain seq x y z
N MET A 1 7.64 10.17 1.67
CA MET A 1 6.23 10.05 2.12
C MET A 1 6.05 8.88 3.07
N GLN A 2 5.11 8.95 4.01
CA GLN A 2 4.76 7.83 4.87
C GLN A 2 3.67 6.99 4.18
N ALA A 3 3.79 5.66 4.23
CA ALA A 3 2.83 4.75 3.62
C ALA A 3 2.64 3.47 4.45
N LEU A 4 1.47 2.86 4.35
CA LEU A 4 1.16 1.58 4.98
C LEU A 4 1.63 0.45 4.07
N ILE A 5 2.67 -0.28 4.47
CA ILE A 5 3.34 -1.29 3.65
C ILE A 5 3.06 -2.70 4.19
N PHE A 6 2.69 -3.61 3.29
CA PHE A 6 2.60 -5.03 3.59
C PHE A 6 3.97 -5.68 3.54
N GLN A 7 4.38 -6.28 4.65
CA GLN A 7 5.67 -6.97 4.80
C GLN A 7 5.54 -8.50 4.81
N GLY A 8 4.31 -9.00 4.77
CA GLY A 8 4.01 -10.43 4.82
C GLY A 8 2.84 -10.74 5.73
N LYS A 9 2.52 -12.03 5.82
CA LYS A 9 1.42 -12.53 6.66
C LYS A 9 1.55 -12.00 8.08
N LYS A 10 0.47 -11.42 8.60
CA LYS A 10 0.35 -10.76 9.91
C LYS A 10 1.27 -9.55 10.11
N LYS A 11 1.85 -8.98 9.06
CA LYS A 11 2.77 -7.85 9.14
C LYS A 11 2.43 -6.77 8.11
N ILE A 12 1.82 -5.69 8.60
CA ILE A 12 1.65 -4.43 7.89
C ILE A 12 2.21 -3.34 8.82
N GLU A 13 2.99 -2.42 8.28
CA GLU A 13 3.65 -1.37 9.05
C GLU A 13 3.63 -0.04 8.31
N TRP A 14 3.65 1.06 9.05
CA TRP A 14 3.89 2.37 8.47
C TRP A 14 5.38 2.54 8.23
N THR A 15 5.75 2.86 6.99
CA THR A 15 7.15 2.99 6.57
C THR A 15 7.33 4.27 5.77
N GLU A 16 8.48 4.92 5.95
CA GLU A 16 8.90 6.03 5.09
C GLU A 16 9.39 5.48 3.74
N THR A 17 8.87 6.04 2.65
CA THR A 17 9.18 5.63 1.28
C THR A 17 9.34 6.85 0.38
N ASN A 18 9.90 6.64 -0.80
CA ASN A 18 10.07 7.69 -1.80
C ASN A 18 8.73 8.21 -2.29
N GLU A 19 8.66 9.49 -2.62
CA GLU A 19 7.48 10.07 -3.26
C GLU A 19 7.25 9.45 -4.65
N PRO A 20 5.98 9.33 -5.09
CA PRO A 20 5.68 8.78 -6.40
C PRO A 20 6.19 9.72 -7.49
N ILE A 21 6.60 9.14 -8.62
CA ILE A 21 7.04 9.90 -9.80
C ILE A 21 6.14 9.55 -10.99
N ILE A 22 5.83 10.54 -11.81
CA ILE A 22 5.11 10.36 -13.08
C ILE A 22 6.04 9.60 -14.04
N LYS A 23 5.62 8.41 -14.50
CA LYS A 23 6.41 7.61 -15.46
C LYS A 23 5.86 7.70 -16.88
N LYS A 24 4.55 7.91 -17.02
CA LYS A 24 3.85 8.09 -18.30
C LYS A 24 3.14 9.44 -18.30
N THR A 25 2.91 9.97 -19.50
CA THR A 25 2.19 11.26 -19.69
C THR A 25 0.76 11.24 -19.18
N THR A 26 0.17 10.05 -19.02
CA THR A 26 -1.20 9.85 -18.51
C THR A 26 -1.26 9.72 -16.99
N ASP A 27 -0.11 9.62 -16.32
CA ASP A 27 -0.10 9.43 -14.87
C ASP A 27 -0.35 10.78 -14.18
N ILE A 28 -1.09 10.74 -13.08
CA ILE A 28 -1.27 11.87 -12.17
C ILE A 28 -0.86 11.46 -10.77
N ILE A 29 -0.30 12.41 -10.02
CA ILE A 29 -0.04 12.23 -8.59
C ILE A 29 -1.21 12.85 -7.84
N VAL A 30 -1.85 12.06 -7.00
CA VAL A 30 -2.99 12.49 -6.18
C VAL A 30 -2.52 12.57 -4.73
N LYS A 31 -2.76 13.71 -4.08
CA LYS A 31 -2.60 13.83 -2.63
C LYS A 31 -3.83 13.22 -1.97
N ILE A 32 -3.62 12.22 -1.12
CA ILE A 32 -4.67 11.55 -0.37
C ILE A 32 -4.87 12.30 0.95
N GLU A 33 -6.08 12.82 1.18
CA GLU A 33 -6.44 13.49 2.44
C GLU A 33 -7.04 12.51 3.46
N GLU A 34 -7.76 11.49 2.98
CA GLU A 34 -8.34 10.43 3.80
C GLU A 34 -8.20 9.06 3.12
N PHE A 35 -7.86 8.04 3.91
CA PHE A 35 -7.75 6.65 3.47
C PHE A 35 -8.51 5.73 4.41
N ASN A 36 -9.37 4.87 3.85
CA ASN A 36 -10.15 3.90 4.60
C ASN A 36 -9.67 2.46 4.33
N PHE A 37 -9.24 1.78 5.39
CA PHE A 37 -8.79 0.40 5.30
C PHE A 37 -10.00 -0.56 5.23
N SER A 38 -10.21 -1.16 4.06
CA SER A 38 -11.30 -2.12 3.81
C SER A 38 -10.91 -3.58 4.10
N HIS A 39 -11.93 -4.45 4.19
CA HIS A 39 -11.72 -5.89 4.39
C HIS A 39 -10.88 -6.55 3.28
N ALA A 40 -10.89 -6.01 2.05
CA ALA A 40 -10.08 -6.53 0.95
C ALA A 40 -8.58 -6.43 1.26
N TYR A 41 -8.13 -5.30 1.85
CA TYR A 41 -6.73 -5.08 2.23
C TYR A 41 -6.28 -5.97 3.40
N TYR A 42 -7.22 -6.54 4.15
CA TYR A 42 -6.93 -7.47 5.24
C TYR A 42 -6.68 -8.91 4.77
N ARG A 43 -7.15 -9.30 3.58
CA ARG A 43 -7.00 -10.68 3.07
C ARG A 43 -5.52 -11.08 2.90
N PRO A 44 -4.63 -10.21 2.39
CA PRO A 44 -3.19 -10.49 2.36
C PRO A 44 -2.58 -10.62 3.76
N TYR A 45 -2.96 -9.72 4.68
CA TYR A 45 -2.51 -9.75 6.06
C TYR A 45 -2.86 -11.07 6.76
N SER A 46 -4.09 -11.55 6.60
CA SER A 46 -4.57 -12.79 7.22
C SER A 46 -4.06 -14.06 6.53
N GLY A 47 -3.50 -13.94 5.32
CA GLY A 47 -3.06 -15.08 4.50
C GLY A 47 -4.20 -15.78 3.75
N HIS A 48 -5.33 -15.08 3.55
CA HIS A 48 -6.42 -15.50 2.66
C HIS A 48 -6.20 -15.04 1.20
N ASP A 49 -5.15 -14.28 0.96
CA ASP A 49 -4.65 -13.88 -0.36
C ASP A 49 -3.11 -13.90 -0.33
N ASN A 50 -2.52 -14.80 -1.11
CA ASN A 50 -1.06 -14.94 -1.20
C ASN A 50 -0.49 -14.31 -2.48
N SER A 51 -1.31 -13.60 -3.26
CA SER A 51 -0.89 -12.97 -4.51
C SER A 51 -0.14 -11.65 -4.28
N VAL A 52 -0.32 -11.03 -3.11
CA VAL A 52 0.34 -9.76 -2.78
C VAL A 52 1.74 -10.02 -2.25
N VAL A 53 2.72 -9.37 -2.87
CA VAL A 53 4.14 -9.50 -2.52
C VAL A 53 4.52 -8.55 -1.38
N PRO A 54 5.52 -8.88 -0.55
CA PRO A 54 6.09 -7.94 0.41
C PRO A 54 6.54 -6.63 -0.27
N ASN A 55 6.54 -5.54 0.49
CA ASN A 55 6.78 -4.17 0.03
C ASN A 55 5.69 -3.59 -0.88
N THR A 56 4.51 -4.19 -0.92
CA THR A 56 3.33 -3.60 -1.57
C THR A 56 2.76 -2.51 -0.68
N ILE A 57 2.51 -1.33 -1.27
CA ILE A 57 1.81 -0.24 -0.58
C ILE A 57 0.31 -0.56 -0.52
N MET A 58 -0.23 -0.63 0.69
CA MET A 58 -1.63 -0.95 0.97
C MET A 58 -2.48 0.29 1.22
N GLY A 59 -1.86 1.40 1.61
CA GLY A 59 -2.51 2.66 1.96
C GLY A 59 -1.51 3.77 2.22
N TYR A 60 -2.02 4.99 2.39
CA TYR A 60 -1.26 6.21 2.64
C TYR A 60 -1.94 7.04 3.72
#